data_AF-A0A4Q3HYH9-F1
#
_entry.id   AF-A0A4Q3HYH9-F1
#
_cell.length_a   1.000
_cell.length_b   1.000
_cell.length_c   1.000
_cell.angle_alpha   90.00
_cell.angle_beta   90.00
_cell.angle_gamma   90.00
#
_symmetry.space_group_name_H-M   'P 1'
#
loop_
_entity.id
_entity.type
_entity.pdbx_description
1 polymer ?
#
loop_
_entity_poly.entity_id
_entity_poly.type
_entity_poly.pdbx_seq_one_letter_code
_entity_poly.pdbx_strand_id
1 'polypeptide(L)' 'DNLERPLVLHGVQSIFHPPERLAKWPEGSDRLTRMVLITQDLPEAFVQDLFAAFTGKPQIDRPDRAALEDNPLAVPGMQF' A
#
# COMPACT_ATOMS: atom_id res chain seq x y z
N ASP A 1 -15.28 -6.46 12.36
CA ASP A 1 -14.08 -7.05 11.73
C ASP A 1 -13.05 -7.31 12.82
N ASN A 2 -12.29 -8.42 12.76
CA ASN A 2 -11.20 -8.70 13.70
C ASN A 2 -9.87 -8.49 13.00
N LEU A 3 -9.21 -7.37 13.32
CA LEU A 3 -7.96 -6.94 12.70
C LEU A 3 -6.75 -7.85 13.03
N GLU A 4 -6.87 -8.71 14.05
CA GLU A 4 -5.79 -9.63 14.47
C GLU A 4 -5.63 -10.84 13.54
N ARG A 5 -6.61 -11.10 12.66
CA ARG A 5 -6.57 -12.22 11.72
C ARG A 5 -6.09 -11.76 10.35
N PRO A 6 -5.32 -12.59 9.61
CA PRO A 6 -4.86 -12.19 8.28
C PRO A 6 -6.04 -12.03 7.33
N LEU A 7 -5.97 -10.99 6.50
CA LEU A 7 -6.91 -10.73 5.41
C LEU A 7 -6.31 -11.21 4.10
N VAL A 8 -7.10 -11.94 3.32
CA VAL A 8 -6.75 -12.34 1.96
C VAL A 8 -7.57 -11.52 0.98
N LEU A 9 -6.87 -10.96 -0.01
CA LEU A 9 -7.45 -10.27 -1.15
C LEU A 9 -6.98 -10.99 -2.40
N HIS A 10 -7.90 -11.20 -3.35
CA HIS A 10 -7.58 -11.75 -4.65
C HIS A 10 -8.39 -11.02 -5.72
N GLY A 11 -7.70 -10.54 -6.74
CA GLY A 11 -8.33 -9.87 -7.87
C GLY A 11 -7.71 -10.34 -9.17
N VAL A 12 -8.53 -10.40 -10.21
CA VAL A 12 -8.12 -10.69 -11.59
C VAL A 12 -8.70 -9.60 -12.46
N GLN A 13 -7.82 -8.83 -13.10
CA GLN A 13 -8.19 -7.65 -13.90
C GLN A 13 -9.05 -6.67 -13.06
N SER A 14 -10.31 -6.47 -13.43
CA SER A 14 -11.25 -5.56 -12.75
C SER A 14 -12.09 -6.24 -11.67
N ILE A 15 -12.01 -7.56 -11.53
CA ILE A 15 -12.86 -8.32 -10.61
C ILE A 15 -12.09 -8.63 -9.33
N PHE A 16 -12.67 -8.27 -8.19
CA PHE A 16 -12.17 -8.64 -6.88
C PHE A 16 -13.08 -9.69 -6.24
N HIS A 17 -12.47 -10.77 -5.76
CA HIS A 17 -13.17 -11.68 -4.85
C HIS A 17 -13.46 -10.96 -3.53
N PRO A 18 -14.58 -11.30 -2.85
CA PRO A 18 -14.88 -10.77 -1.52
C PRO A 18 -13.68 -10.96 -0.59
N PRO A 19 -13.26 -9.93 0.16
CA PRO A 19 -12.20 -10.06 1.15
C PRO A 19 -12.52 -11.15 2.16
N GLU A 20 -11.54 -12.00 2.47
CA GLU A 20 -11.73 -13.12 3.42
C GLU A 20 -10.74 -13.03 4.58
N ARG A 21 -11.26 -13.10 5.81
CA ARG A 21 -10.44 -13.22 7.03
C ARG A 21 -10.22 -14.70 7.33
N LEU A 22 -8.97 -15.16 7.32
CA LEU A 22 -8.67 -16.54 7.70
C LEU A 22 -8.85 -16.74 9.20
N ALA A 23 -8.94 -18.01 9.64
CA ALA A 23 -9.14 -18.35 11.05
C ALA A 23 -7.94 -17.92 11.94
N LYS A 24 -6.71 -18.12 11.46
CA LYS A 24 -5.47 -17.77 12.15
C LYS A 24 -4.34 -17.49 11.16
N TRP A 25 -3.27 -16.87 11.65
CA TRP A 25 -2.01 -16.80 10.90
C TRP A 25 -1.40 -18.19 10.71
N PRO A 26 -0.74 -18.46 9.56
CA PRO A 26 0.04 -19.68 9.38
C PRO A 26 1.13 -19.82 10.46
N GLU A 27 1.39 -21.05 10.89
CA GLU A 27 2.41 -21.33 11.90
C GLU A 27 3.81 -21.00 11.37
N GLY A 28 4.62 -20.32 12.19
CA GLY A 28 5.97 -19.85 11.80
C GLY A 28 5.99 -18.62 10.89
N SER A 29 4.86 -17.94 10.68
CA SER A 29 4.80 -16.71 9.87
C SER A 29 5.05 -15.44 10.68
N ASP A 30 5.83 -14.52 10.11
CA ASP A 30 6.18 -13.22 10.70
C ASP A 30 5.02 -12.20 10.76
N ARG A 31 3.77 -12.61 10.49
CA ARG A 31 2.58 -11.74 10.39
C ARG A 31 2.77 -10.51 9.50
N LEU A 32 3.47 -10.70 8.38
CA LEU A 32 3.75 -9.65 7.41
C LEU A 32 2.73 -9.64 6.27
N THR A 33 2.53 -8.46 5.67
CA THR A 33 1.79 -8.34 4.42
C THR A 33 2.68 -8.76 3.25
N ARG A 34 2.17 -9.67 2.40
CA ARG A 34 2.81 -10.07 1.15
C ARG A 34 1.81 -9.88 0.02
N MET A 35 2.24 -9.20 -1.04
CA MET A 35 1.42 -8.93 -2.23
C MET A 35 2.15 -9.44 -3.47
N VAL A 36 1.40 -10.06 -4.36
CA VAL A 36 1.88 -10.47 -5.69
C VAL A 36 1.04 -9.71 -6.70
N LEU A 37 1.70 -8.89 -7.53
CA LEU A 37 1.06 -8.17 -8.61
C LEU A 37 1.55 -8.74 -9.93
N ILE A 38 0.61 -9.13 -10.79
CA ILE A 38 0.89 -9.59 -12.15
C ILE A 38 0.40 -8.49 -13.08
N THR A 39 1.33 -7.80 -13.71
CA THR A 39 1.06 -6.60 -14.50
C THR A 39 1.63 -6.72 -15.90
N GLN A 40 1.07 -5.97 -16.85
CA GLN A 40 1.58 -5.85 -18.22
C GLN A 40 1.96 -4.39 -18.45
N ASP A 41 3.17 -4.15 -18.95
CA ASP A 41 3.70 -2.82 -19.28
C ASP A 41 3.64 -1.80 -18.12
N LEU A 42 3.70 -2.28 -16.88
CA LEU A 42 3.73 -1.43 -15.67
C LEU A 42 5.11 -1.53 -15.01
N PRO A 43 5.86 -0.41 -14.91
CA PRO A 43 7.14 -0.40 -14.23
C PRO A 43 7.01 -0.75 -12.75
N GLU A 44 7.94 -1.54 -12.23
CA GLU A 44 7.97 -1.92 -10.82
C GLU A 44 8.00 -0.69 -9.89
N ALA A 45 8.79 0.33 -10.24
CA ALA A 45 8.90 1.57 -9.47
C ALA A 45 7.53 2.24 -9.26
N PHE A 46 6.67 2.25 -10.28
CA PHE A 46 5.33 2.80 -10.16
C PHE A 46 4.49 2.07 -9.10
N VAL A 47 4.59 0.74 -9.07
CA VAL A 47 3.88 -0.09 -8.09
C VAL A 47 4.45 0.16 -6.68
N GLN A 48 5.77 0.18 -6.54
CA GLN A 48 6.43 0.44 -5.26
C GLN A 48 6.05 1.82 -4.70
N ASP A 49 6.07 2.84 -5.55
CA ASP A 49 5.71 4.22 -5.19
C ASP A 49 4.27 4.30 -4.66
N LEU A 50 3.33 3.64 -5.35
CA LEU A 50 1.93 3.59 -4.95
C LEU A 50 1.80 3.04 -3.52
N PHE A 51 2.43 1.90 -3.25
CA PHE A 51 2.37 1.28 -1.93
C PHE A 51 3.14 2.07 -0.87
N ALA A 52 4.27 2.68 -1.21
CA ALA A 52 5.03 3.53 -0.30
C ALA A 52 4.21 4.74 0.17
N ALA A 53 3.50 5.39 -0.77
CA ALA A 53 2.61 6.51 -0.46
C ALA A 53 1.49 6.13 0.51
N PHE A 54 0.83 4.98 0.29
CA PHE A 54 -0.25 4.52 1.18
C PHE A 54 0.25 4.00 2.54
N THR A 55 1.43 3.39 2.58
CA THR A 55 1.99 2.84 3.83
C THR A 55 2.79 3.87 4.64
N GLY A 56 2.91 5.11 4.14
CA GLY A 56 3.67 6.18 4.78
C GLY A 56 5.16 5.85 4.89
N LYS A 57 5.69 4.96 4.04
CA LYS A 57 7.11 4.62 4.04
C LYS A 57 7.88 5.77 3.39
N PRO A 58 8.80 6.45 4.10
CA PRO A 58 9.65 7.46 3.50
C PRO A 58 10.45 6.85 2.35
N GLN A 59 10.56 7.56 1.23
CA GLN A 59 11.38 7.17 0.08
C GLN A 59 12.43 8.24 -0.16
N ILE A 60 13.59 7.82 -0.68
CA ILE A 60 14.65 8.76 -1.05
C ILE A 60 14.13 9.62 -2.21
N ASP A 61 14.36 10.93 -2.12
CA ASP A 61 14.02 11.91 -3.16
C ASP A 61 12.51 12.02 -3.47
N ARG A 62 11.64 11.62 -2.52
CA ARG A 62 10.19 11.82 -2.58
C ARG A 62 9.64 12.42 -1.29
N PRO A 63 8.70 13.37 -1.38
CA PRO A 63 8.01 13.87 -0.21
C PRO A 63 7.15 12.75 0.38
N ASP A 64 7.23 12.57 1.70
CA ASP A 64 6.29 11.72 2.42
C ASP A 64 4.95 12.44 2.64
N ARG A 65 3.98 11.75 3.26
CA ARG A 65 2.65 12.31 3.48
C ARG A 65 2.69 13.62 4.26
N ALA A 66 3.52 13.72 5.30
CA ALA A 66 3.61 14.94 6.10
C ALA A 66 4.23 16.09 5.29
N ALA A 67 5.23 15.80 4.46
CA ALA A 67 5.83 16.77 3.56
C ALA A 67 4.89 17.25 2.44
N LEU A 68 3.84 16.49 2.10
CA LEU A 68 2.77 16.95 1.20
C LEU A 68 1.73 17.80 1.95
N GLU A 69 1.28 17.33 3.11
CA GLU A 69 0.17 17.93 3.85
C GLU A 69 0.55 19.23 4.59
N ASP A 70 1.74 19.25 5.22
CA ASP A 70 2.20 20.32 6.10
C ASP A 70 3.50 20.96 5.58
N ASN A 71 3.62 21.17 4.26
CA ASN A 71 4.83 21.71 3.65
C ASN A 71 5.03 23.20 3.98
N PRO A 72 6.03 23.59 4.80
CA PRO A 72 6.29 25.00 5.10
C PRO A 72 6.85 25.78 3.89
N LEU A 73 7.22 25.07 2.82
CA LEU A 73 7.70 25.64 1.55
C LEU A 73 6.61 25.69 0.48
N ALA A 74 5.36 25.29 0.77
CA ALA A 74 4.27 25.37 -0.20
C ALA A 74 4.03 26.83 -0.61
N VAL A 75 3.78 27.03 -1.91
CA VAL A 75 3.44 28.36 -2.45
C VAL A 75 2.08 28.76 -1.85
N PRO A 76 1.97 29.96 -1.23
CA PRO A 76 0.71 30.41 -0.65
C PRO A 76 -0.44 30.33 -1.66
N GLY A 77 -1.49 29.57 -1.32
CA GLY A 77 -2.66 29.36 -2.19
C GLY A 77 -2.63 28.09 -3.07
N MET A 78 -1.60 27.24 -2.97
CA MET A 78 -1.50 25.97 -3.70
C MET A 78 -1.31 24.79 -2.73
N GLN A 79 -2.16 23.75 -2.83
CA GLN A 79 -2.02 22.49 -2.10
C GLN A 79 -1.66 21.38 -3.10
N PHE A 80 -0.69 20.53 -2.76
CA PHE A 80 -0.20 19.41 -3.58
C PHE A 80 -0.47 18.08 -2.88
#